data_AF-A0A948HZK3-F1
#
_entry.id   AF-A0A948HZK3-F1
#
_cell.length_a   1.000
_cell.length_b   1.000
_cell.length_c   1.000
_cell.angle_alpha   90.00
_cell.angle_beta   90.00
_cell.angle_gamma   90.00
#
_symmetry.space_group_name_H-M   'P 1'
#
loop_
_entity.id
_entity.type
_entity.pdbx_description
1 polymer ?
#
loop_
_entity_poly.entity_id
_entity_poly.type
_entity_poly.pdbx_seq_one_letter_code
_entity_poly.pdbx_strand_id
1 'polypeptide(L)'
;MAILLSVFLAQVDGLTGDTDNQLSDLENERNITAAVERYSKDAPDTYTEDVTGDGGKYYSVANLTYWTEGFSQVLSIEYPAATIASDEMPIYLEPEDWQDNYWAEISSVHTRHIYLPNHAPAATETMRITYTLPYLWTAGGTAASVSQTGHGFSTNGYVYYNDSNSTYYSADSIRIATHQVITVPDANSFTAKILGVDIPTEHFFAVCHLAAGLSCQALAAKYASIGRSLVNVDSAAHMSKSTDYAKRAKEFIDLYRNQLGLDQANDHKAAGEFVDWDTKPGYPGNRDYLHHSGGIR
;
A
#
# COMPACT_ATOMS: atom_id res chain seq x y z
N MET A 1 -2.63 13.64 -8.88
CA MET A 1 -1.96 13.53 -10.19
C MET A 1 -1.32 12.17 -10.19
N ALA A 2 -1.75 11.28 -11.09
CA ALA A 2 -1.31 9.91 -11.07
C ALA A 2 0.19 9.81 -11.35
N ILE A 3 0.91 9.14 -10.46
CA ILE A 3 2.32 8.80 -10.65
C ILE A 3 2.38 7.55 -11.54
N LEU A 4 3.06 7.66 -12.68
CA LEU A 4 3.11 6.58 -13.67
C LEU A 4 4.02 5.43 -13.22
N LEU A 5 3.68 4.21 -13.62
CA LEU A 5 4.49 3.00 -13.38
C LEU A 5 5.94 3.17 -13.83
N SER A 6 6.16 3.83 -14.97
CA SER A 6 7.51 4.12 -15.48
C SER A 6 8.34 5.02 -14.56
N VAL A 7 7.70 5.91 -13.81
CA VAL A 7 8.37 6.77 -12.82
C VAL A 7 8.79 5.95 -11.60
N PHE A 8 7.96 5.00 -11.15
CA PHE A 8 8.34 4.05 -10.11
C PHE A 8 9.51 3.18 -10.53
N LEU A 9 9.46 2.60 -11.75
CA LEU A 9 10.52 1.75 -12.28
C LEU A 9 11.87 2.47 -12.27
N ALA A 10 11.94 3.67 -12.88
CA ALA A 10 13.17 4.45 -12.91
C ALA A 10 13.75 4.73 -11.51
N GLN A 11 12.89 4.99 -10.52
CA GLN A 11 13.33 5.22 -9.14
C GLN A 11 13.79 3.93 -8.45
N VAL A 12 13.07 2.83 -8.62
CA VAL A 12 13.39 1.52 -8.02
C VAL A 12 14.67 0.95 -8.61
N ASP A 13 14.90 1.08 -9.91
CA ASP A 13 16.12 0.63 -10.58
C ASP A 13 17.34 1.41 -10.04
N GLY A 14 17.19 2.72 -9.86
CA GLY A 14 18.22 3.55 -9.26
C GLY A 14 18.57 3.18 -7.81
N LEU A 15 17.59 2.69 -7.03
CA LEU A 15 17.78 2.28 -5.64
C LEU A 15 18.40 0.87 -5.52
N THR A 16 17.95 -0.07 -6.34
CA THR A 16 18.39 -1.47 -6.27
C THR A 16 19.81 -1.64 -6.82
N GLY A 17 20.18 -0.85 -7.84
CA GLY A 17 21.48 -0.92 -8.49
C GLY A 17 21.71 -2.26 -9.19
N ASP A 18 20.66 -2.91 -9.70
CA ASP A 18 20.75 -4.19 -10.42
C ASP A 18 21.40 -4.01 -11.80
N THR A 19 22.72 -3.84 -11.82
CA THR A 19 23.50 -3.69 -13.07
C THR A 19 23.54 -4.97 -13.90
N ASP A 20 23.22 -6.11 -13.28
CA ASP A 20 23.35 -7.44 -13.88
C ASP A 20 22.02 -7.91 -14.52
N ASN A 21 20.98 -7.06 -14.52
CA ASN A 21 19.62 -7.32 -15.02
C ASN A 21 19.10 -8.69 -14.54
N GLN A 22 19.28 -8.96 -13.25
CA GLN A 22 18.92 -10.24 -12.66
C GLN A 22 17.44 -10.33 -12.35
N LEU A 23 16.74 -9.24 -12.12
CA LEU A 23 15.29 -9.24 -12.17
C LEU A 23 14.83 -8.89 -13.58
N SER A 24 13.84 -9.62 -14.06
CA SER A 24 13.11 -9.18 -15.25
C SER A 24 12.30 -7.94 -14.93
N ASP A 25 12.06 -7.08 -15.93
CA ASP A 25 11.20 -5.89 -15.79
C ASP A 25 9.83 -6.26 -15.20
N LEU A 26 9.28 -7.39 -15.64
CA LEU A 26 8.03 -7.97 -15.14
C LEU A 26 8.05 -8.26 -13.63
N GLU A 27 9.18 -8.72 -13.09
CA GLU A 27 9.32 -8.97 -11.65
C GLU A 27 9.37 -7.66 -10.87
N ASN A 28 10.03 -6.62 -11.40
CA ASN A 28 10.05 -5.29 -10.80
C ASN A 28 8.66 -4.65 -10.79
N GLU A 29 7.91 -4.72 -11.89
CA GLU A 29 6.52 -4.25 -11.99
C GLU A 29 5.61 -4.95 -10.97
N ARG A 30 5.78 -6.26 -10.80
CA ARG A 30 5.06 -7.03 -9.79
C ARG A 30 5.39 -6.57 -8.38
N ASN A 31 6.66 -6.29 -8.10
CA ASN A 31 7.10 -5.83 -6.78
C ASN A 31 6.60 -4.40 -6.49
N ILE A 32 6.58 -3.52 -7.49
CA ILE A 32 6.00 -2.17 -7.39
C ILE A 32 4.50 -2.26 -7.12
N THR A 33 3.77 -3.11 -7.85
CA THR A 33 2.33 -3.30 -7.62
C THR A 33 2.07 -3.82 -6.20
N ALA A 34 2.85 -4.81 -5.75
CA ALA A 34 2.73 -5.34 -4.39
C ALA A 34 3.07 -4.29 -3.31
N ALA A 35 4.01 -3.38 -3.58
CA ALA A 35 4.33 -2.28 -2.68
C ALA A 35 3.15 -1.32 -2.55
N VAL A 36 2.49 -0.95 -3.65
CA VAL A 36 1.29 -0.10 -3.63
C VAL A 36 0.12 -0.77 -2.90
N GLU A 37 -0.10 -2.07 -3.11
CA GLU A 37 -1.13 -2.82 -2.38
C GLU A 37 -0.88 -2.82 -0.86
N ARG A 38 0.38 -2.97 -0.43
CA ARG A 38 0.75 -2.92 0.98
C ARG A 38 0.64 -1.52 1.55
N TYR A 39 1.14 -0.52 0.83
CA TYR A 39 0.98 0.90 1.19
C TYR A 39 -0.48 1.28 1.38
N SER A 40 -1.37 0.77 0.51
CA SER A 40 -2.81 1.00 0.64
C SER A 40 -3.35 0.50 1.98
N LYS A 41 -2.85 -0.62 2.51
CA LYS A 41 -3.28 -1.13 3.82
C LYS A 41 -2.74 -0.30 4.98
N ASP A 42 -1.51 0.20 4.84
CA ASP A 42 -0.83 0.94 5.91
C ASP A 42 -1.33 2.41 5.99
N ALA A 43 -1.68 3.02 4.85
CA ALA A 43 -2.13 4.40 4.75
C ALA A 43 -3.20 4.54 3.64
N PRO A 44 -4.42 3.98 3.83
CA PRO A 44 -5.47 3.99 2.81
C PRO A 44 -5.90 5.41 2.42
N ASP A 45 -6.43 5.56 1.22
CA ASP A 45 -7.13 6.79 0.82
C ASP A 45 -8.50 6.84 1.52
N THR A 46 -9.11 8.03 1.56
CA THR A 46 -10.43 8.24 2.16
C THR A 46 -11.38 8.86 1.15
N TYR A 47 -12.58 8.32 1.06
CA TYR A 47 -13.64 8.86 0.22
C TYR A 47 -14.88 9.15 1.03
N THR A 48 -15.54 10.23 0.67
CA THR A 48 -16.74 10.71 1.35
C THR A 48 -17.85 10.86 0.33
N GLU A 49 -18.99 10.20 0.57
CA GLU A 49 -20.18 10.35 -0.26
C GLU A 49 -21.45 10.53 0.56
N ASP A 50 -22.37 11.28 -0.04
CA ASP A 50 -23.68 11.60 0.53
C ASP A 50 -24.69 10.53 0.09
N VAL A 51 -25.28 9.83 1.07
CA VAL A 51 -26.28 8.79 0.86
C VAL A 51 -27.63 9.28 1.37
N THR A 52 -28.65 9.22 0.51
CA THR A 52 -30.03 9.57 0.90
C THR A 52 -30.63 8.44 1.74
N GLY A 53 -31.32 8.81 2.83
CA GLY A 53 -32.03 7.85 3.66
C GLY A 53 -33.16 7.14 2.92
N ASP A 54 -33.63 6.01 3.45
CA ASP A 54 -34.81 5.29 2.93
C ASP A 54 -35.86 5.00 4.01
N GLY A 55 -35.69 5.57 5.20
CA GLY A 55 -36.47 5.29 6.41
C GLY A 55 -36.08 3.97 7.09
N GLY A 56 -35.11 3.25 6.54
CA GLY A 56 -34.55 2.01 7.06
C GLY A 56 -33.29 2.23 7.90
N LYS A 57 -32.84 1.12 8.50
CA LYS A 57 -31.63 1.04 9.33
C LYS A 57 -30.46 0.32 8.64
N TYR A 58 -30.70 -0.26 7.46
CA TYR A 58 -29.75 -1.14 6.77
C TYR A 58 -29.42 -0.56 5.40
N TYR A 59 -28.17 -0.16 5.22
CA TYR A 59 -27.70 0.45 3.98
C TYR A 59 -26.65 -0.45 3.34
N SER A 60 -26.93 -0.94 2.12
CA SER A 60 -26.03 -1.85 1.41
C SER A 60 -24.73 -1.14 1.05
N VAL A 61 -23.59 -1.74 1.41
CA VAL A 61 -22.26 -1.21 1.02
C VAL A 61 -22.02 -1.31 -0.48
N ALA A 62 -22.76 -2.17 -1.18
CA ALA A 62 -22.68 -2.28 -2.65
C ALA A 62 -23.25 -1.05 -3.38
N ASN A 63 -23.98 -0.18 -2.67
CA ASN A 63 -24.47 1.08 -3.23
C ASN A 63 -23.44 2.22 -3.12
N LEU A 64 -22.35 2.01 -2.37
CA LEU A 64 -21.27 2.97 -2.23
C LEU A 64 -20.36 2.89 -3.45
N THR A 65 -20.06 4.04 -4.05
CA THR A 65 -19.51 4.14 -5.42
C THR A 65 -18.17 3.41 -5.59
N TYR A 66 -17.30 3.47 -4.58
CA TYR A 66 -15.93 2.93 -4.65
C TYR A 66 -15.65 1.86 -3.60
N TRP A 67 -16.69 1.32 -2.98
CA TRP A 67 -16.53 0.30 -1.94
C TRP A 67 -15.84 -0.94 -2.47
N THR A 68 -14.75 -1.33 -1.80
CA THR A 68 -14.00 -2.55 -2.12
C THR A 68 -14.18 -3.56 -1.00
N GLU A 69 -14.86 -4.67 -1.30
CA GLU A 69 -15.11 -5.71 -0.30
C GLU A 69 -13.81 -6.32 0.24
N GLY A 70 -13.76 -6.50 1.56
CA GLY A 70 -12.55 -6.96 2.26
C GLY A 70 -11.43 -5.93 2.41
N PHE A 71 -11.60 -4.70 1.92
CA PHE A 71 -10.64 -3.61 2.13
C PHE A 71 -11.29 -2.39 2.80
N SER A 72 -12.38 -1.89 2.23
CA SER A 72 -13.03 -0.67 2.70
C SER A 72 -13.62 -0.85 4.10
N GLN A 73 -13.46 0.19 4.90
CA GLN A 73 -13.94 0.31 6.27
C GLN A 73 -14.55 1.69 6.45
N VAL A 74 -15.69 1.77 7.14
CA VAL A 74 -16.30 3.07 7.45
C VAL A 74 -15.47 3.73 8.55
N LEU A 75 -15.13 5.00 8.35
CA LEU A 75 -14.38 5.81 9.31
C LEU A 75 -15.29 6.70 10.14
N SER A 76 -16.28 7.31 9.49
CA SER A 76 -17.24 8.18 10.15
C SER A 76 -18.53 8.29 9.35
N ILE A 77 -19.62 8.59 10.07
CA ILE A 77 -20.92 8.90 9.50
C ILE A 77 -21.36 10.23 10.10
N GLU A 78 -21.53 11.25 9.27
CA GLU A 78 -22.16 12.52 9.64
C GLU A 78 -23.67 12.39 9.41
N TYR A 79 -24.45 12.61 10.46
CA TYR A 79 -25.91 12.53 10.39
C TYR A 79 -26.59 13.42 11.45
N PRO A 80 -27.53 14.30 11.04
CA PRO A 80 -27.93 14.59 9.67
C PRO A 80 -26.83 15.37 8.91
N ALA A 81 -26.55 14.98 7.66
CA ALA A 81 -25.61 15.68 6.77
C ALA A 81 -26.32 16.85 6.07
N ALA A 82 -26.74 17.85 6.86
CA ALA A 82 -27.39 19.05 6.34
C ALA A 82 -26.41 19.95 5.58
N THR A 83 -26.92 20.95 4.86
CA THR A 83 -26.09 22.08 4.44
C THR A 83 -25.76 22.90 5.69
N ILE A 84 -24.60 22.63 6.27
CA ILE A 84 -24.13 23.27 7.50
C ILE A 84 -23.68 24.71 7.18
N ALA A 85 -24.13 25.68 7.96
CA ALA A 85 -23.66 27.06 7.84
C ALA A 85 -22.18 27.18 8.25
N SER A 86 -21.49 28.25 7.84
CA SER A 86 -20.04 28.40 8.12
C SER A 86 -19.67 28.43 9.61
N ASP A 87 -20.65 28.68 10.49
CA ASP A 87 -20.54 28.77 11.94
C ASP A 87 -21.05 27.52 12.68
N GLU A 88 -21.51 26.49 11.96
CA GLU A 88 -21.98 25.24 12.52
C GLU A 88 -20.94 24.13 12.37
N MET A 89 -20.99 23.14 13.27
CA MET A 89 -20.08 21.99 13.29
C MET A 89 -20.81 20.73 12.82
N PRO A 90 -20.17 19.87 11.99
CA PRO A 90 -20.69 18.56 11.64
C PRO A 90 -20.99 17.71 12.88
N ILE A 91 -22.13 17.02 12.85
CA ILE A 91 -22.53 16.07 13.89
C ILE A 91 -22.21 14.67 13.38
N TYR A 92 -21.21 14.05 14.01
CA TYR A 92 -20.83 12.67 13.72
C TYR A 92 -21.55 11.72 14.67
N LEU A 93 -22.01 10.60 14.12
CA LEU A 93 -22.51 9.48 14.92
C LEU A 93 -21.37 8.88 15.74
N GLU A 94 -21.67 8.49 16.98
CA GLU A 94 -20.70 7.80 17.81
C GLU A 94 -20.43 6.38 17.25
N PRO A 95 -19.26 5.78 17.51
CA PRO A 95 -18.96 4.43 17.02
C PRO A 95 -19.94 3.34 17.49
N GLU A 96 -20.76 3.61 18.51
CA GLU A 96 -21.82 2.71 18.99
C GLU A 96 -23.15 2.86 18.22
N ASP A 97 -23.32 3.96 17.49
CA ASP A 97 -24.53 4.26 16.71
C ASP A 97 -24.52 3.67 15.30
N TRP A 98 -23.45 2.96 14.93
CA TRP A 98 -23.37 2.26 13.65
C TRP A 98 -22.45 1.02 13.69
N GLN A 99 -22.68 0.10 12.75
CA GLN A 99 -21.84 -1.08 12.52
C GLN A 99 -21.67 -1.29 11.01
N ASP A 100 -20.45 -1.38 10.51
CA ASP A 100 -20.15 -1.56 9.07
C ASP A 100 -19.90 -3.01 8.65
N ASN A 101 -19.96 -3.95 9.60
CA ASN A 101 -19.72 -5.38 9.39
C ASN A 101 -20.99 -6.22 9.58
N TYR A 102 -22.16 -5.60 9.50
CA TYR A 102 -23.43 -6.29 9.69
C TYR A 102 -23.77 -7.13 8.45
N TRP A 103 -23.96 -8.43 8.66
CA TRP A 103 -24.43 -9.36 7.64
C TRP A 103 -25.92 -9.62 7.84
N ALA A 104 -26.72 -9.14 6.91
CA ALA A 104 -28.15 -9.38 6.89
C ALA A 104 -28.48 -10.37 5.77
N GLU A 105 -29.33 -11.35 6.07
CA GLU A 105 -29.97 -12.13 5.02
C GLU A 105 -31.25 -11.40 4.60
N ILE A 106 -31.17 -10.68 3.48
CA ILE A 106 -32.32 -10.01 2.87
C ILE A 106 -32.62 -10.74 1.56
N SER A 107 -33.83 -11.30 1.45
CA SER A 107 -34.28 -12.03 0.25
C SER A 107 -33.34 -13.18 -0.17
N SER A 108 -32.81 -13.93 0.81
CA SER A 108 -31.90 -15.07 0.61
C SER A 108 -30.54 -14.73 0.00
N VAL A 109 -30.14 -13.45 0.00
CA VAL A 109 -28.79 -13.03 -0.37
C VAL A 109 -28.06 -12.52 0.87
N HIS A 110 -26.93 -13.12 1.19
CA HIS A 110 -26.03 -12.62 2.24
C HIS A 110 -25.26 -11.40 1.69
N THR A 111 -25.67 -10.22 2.14
CA THR A 111 -25.02 -8.96 1.75
C THR A 111 -24.59 -8.18 2.98
N ARG A 112 -23.44 -7.51 2.86
CA ARG A 112 -22.88 -6.67 3.91
C ARG A 112 -23.60 -5.31 3.91
N HIS A 113 -23.92 -4.83 5.09
CA HIS A 113 -24.63 -3.57 5.29
C HIS A 113 -23.94 -2.72 6.35
N ILE A 114 -24.15 -1.42 6.23
CA ILE A 114 -24.02 -0.46 7.33
C ILE A 114 -25.34 -0.50 8.09
N TYR A 115 -25.27 -0.85 9.37
CA TYR A 115 -26.41 -0.92 10.26
C TYR A 115 -26.41 0.27 11.22
N LEU A 116 -27.52 0.98 11.30
CA LEU A 116 -27.74 2.11 12.21
C LEU A 116 -28.79 1.72 13.29
N PRO A 117 -28.38 1.26 14.48
CA PRO A 117 -29.32 0.72 15.47
C PRO A 117 -30.32 1.76 15.97
N ASN A 118 -29.86 3.00 16.16
CA ASN A 118 -30.62 4.09 16.79
C ASN A 118 -31.15 5.13 15.79
N HIS A 119 -30.77 5.03 14.51
CA HIS A 119 -31.12 6.00 13.49
C HIS A 119 -31.84 5.33 12.31
N ALA A 120 -32.83 6.03 11.76
CA ALA A 120 -33.53 5.61 10.55
C ALA A 120 -33.71 6.83 9.63
N PRO A 121 -32.63 7.26 8.93
CA PRO A 121 -32.66 8.43 8.06
C PRO A 121 -33.82 8.38 7.08
N ALA A 122 -34.68 9.41 7.08
CA ALA A 122 -35.81 9.49 6.16
C ALA A 122 -35.35 9.74 4.71
N ALA A 123 -36.25 9.51 3.74
CA ALA A 123 -35.98 9.79 2.32
C ALA A 123 -35.70 11.28 1.99
N THR A 124 -35.97 12.18 2.93
CA THR A 124 -35.66 13.61 2.83
C THR A 124 -34.36 13.98 3.53
N GLU A 125 -33.73 13.04 4.23
CA GLU A 125 -32.50 13.24 4.98
C GLU A 125 -31.32 12.60 4.26
N THR A 126 -30.15 13.12 4.52
CA THR A 126 -28.89 12.63 3.95
C THR A 126 -27.95 12.31 5.09
N MET A 127 -27.18 11.25 4.92
CA MET A 127 -26.03 10.93 5.75
C MET A 127 -24.79 10.98 4.88
N ARG A 128 -23.70 11.49 5.43
CA ARG A 128 -22.42 11.58 4.74
C ARG A 128 -21.49 10.54 5.32
N ILE A 129 -21.10 9.57 4.51
CA ILE A 129 -20.31 8.43 4.93
C ILE A 129 -18.90 8.61 4.42
N THR A 130 -17.93 8.57 5.33
CA THR A 130 -16.50 8.56 4.99
C THR A 130 -15.96 7.16 5.20
N TYR A 131 -15.27 6.60 4.20
CA TYR A 131 -14.72 5.24 4.25
C TYR A 131 -13.37 5.13 3.52
N THR A 132 -12.63 4.06 3.81
CA THR A 132 -11.30 3.82 3.25
C THR A 132 -11.35 3.23 1.84
N LEU A 133 -10.40 3.62 1.00
CA LEU A 133 -10.18 3.13 -0.36
C LEU A 133 -8.77 2.60 -0.56
N PRO A 134 -8.59 1.52 -1.35
CA PRO A 134 -7.27 1.11 -1.79
C PRO A 134 -6.79 2.05 -2.89
N TYR A 135 -5.48 2.25 -3.00
CA TYR A 135 -4.93 2.89 -4.19
C TYR A 135 -4.92 1.90 -5.34
N LEU A 136 -5.64 2.25 -6.42
CA LEU A 136 -5.81 1.40 -7.59
C LEU A 136 -4.93 1.88 -8.74
N TRP A 137 -4.39 0.92 -9.48
CA TRP A 137 -3.73 1.18 -10.76
C TRP A 137 -4.79 1.47 -11.81
N THR A 138 -4.73 2.66 -12.40
CA THR A 138 -5.67 3.13 -13.42
C THR A 138 -4.92 3.63 -14.65
N ALA A 139 -5.64 3.85 -15.75
CA ALA A 139 -5.07 4.48 -16.93
C ALA A 139 -4.48 5.87 -16.62
N GLY A 140 -3.17 6.01 -16.79
CA GLY A 140 -2.46 7.27 -16.57
C GLY A 140 -2.71 8.34 -17.64
N GLY A 141 -1.82 9.33 -17.70
CA GLY A 141 -1.94 10.43 -18.68
C GLY A 141 -1.49 10.07 -20.10
N THR A 142 -0.41 9.29 -20.22
CA THR A 142 0.28 9.04 -21.49
C THR A 142 -0.37 7.90 -22.27
N ALA A 143 -0.87 8.21 -23.48
CA ALA A 143 -1.46 7.24 -24.39
C ALA A 143 -0.52 6.88 -25.54
N ALA A 144 -0.50 5.61 -25.91
CA ALA A 144 0.16 5.07 -27.09
C ALA A 144 -0.87 4.41 -28.00
N SER A 145 -0.91 4.82 -29.26
CA SER A 145 -1.65 4.09 -30.29
C SER A 145 -0.80 2.94 -30.81
N VAL A 146 -1.34 1.73 -30.78
CA VAL A 146 -0.64 0.49 -31.11
C VAL A 146 -1.31 -0.16 -32.30
N SER A 147 -0.49 -0.63 -33.25
CA SER A 147 -0.95 -1.49 -34.35
C SER A 147 -0.39 -2.88 -34.16
N GLN A 148 -1.25 -3.85 -33.83
CA GLN A 148 -0.89 -5.24 -33.59
C GLN A 148 -1.97 -6.15 -34.17
N THR A 149 -1.61 -6.95 -35.18
CA THR A 149 -2.55 -7.81 -35.90
C THR A 149 -3.21 -8.84 -34.98
N GLY A 150 -4.53 -8.90 -34.98
CA GLY A 150 -5.29 -9.94 -34.28
C GLY A 150 -5.07 -9.96 -32.76
N HIS A 151 -4.91 -8.79 -32.14
CA HIS A 151 -4.55 -8.68 -30.73
C HIS A 151 -5.61 -9.22 -29.76
N GLY A 152 -6.90 -9.19 -30.13
CA GLY A 152 -7.99 -9.76 -29.33
C GLY A 152 -8.28 -9.05 -28.00
N PHE A 153 -7.71 -7.86 -27.79
CA PHE A 153 -7.91 -7.06 -26.58
C PHE A 153 -9.26 -6.35 -26.58
N SER A 154 -9.80 -6.13 -25.39
CA SER A 154 -11.03 -5.37 -25.15
C SER A 154 -10.73 -4.03 -24.48
N THR A 155 -11.65 -3.07 -24.64
CA THR A 155 -11.65 -1.83 -23.87
C THR A 155 -11.68 -2.14 -22.37
N ASN A 156 -10.92 -1.37 -21.59
CA ASN A 156 -10.63 -1.54 -20.17
C ASN A 156 -9.84 -2.81 -19.83
N GLY A 157 -9.41 -3.60 -20.82
CA GLY A 157 -8.51 -4.73 -20.61
C GLY A 157 -7.12 -4.28 -20.17
N TYR A 158 -6.46 -5.12 -19.37
CA TYR A 158 -5.09 -4.90 -18.93
C TYR A 158 -4.12 -5.65 -19.84
N VAL A 159 -3.02 -5.00 -20.18
CA VAL A 159 -1.97 -5.56 -21.04
C VAL A 159 -0.60 -5.28 -20.44
N TYR A 160 0.36 -6.15 -20.73
CA TYR A 160 1.77 -5.89 -20.45
C TYR A 160 2.51 -5.66 -21.76
N TYR A 161 3.50 -4.77 -21.71
CA TYR A 161 4.33 -4.40 -22.85
C TYR A 161 5.69 -5.06 -22.68
N ASN A 162 6.13 -5.81 -23.69
CA ASN A 162 7.44 -6.46 -23.66
C ASN A 162 8.43 -5.64 -24.50
N ASP A 163 9.36 -4.98 -23.82
CA ASP A 163 10.37 -4.14 -24.46
C ASP A 163 11.29 -4.92 -25.43
N SER A 164 11.52 -6.22 -25.17
CA SER A 164 12.43 -7.04 -25.99
C SER A 164 11.92 -7.26 -27.42
N ASN A 165 10.61 -7.19 -27.63
CA ASN A 165 10.00 -7.40 -28.95
C ASN A 165 8.94 -6.35 -29.31
N SER A 166 8.84 -5.28 -28.52
CA SER A 166 7.90 -4.17 -28.69
C SER A 166 6.45 -4.62 -28.93
N THR A 167 6.02 -5.69 -28.25
CA THR A 167 4.70 -6.31 -28.43
C THR A 167 3.90 -6.24 -27.14
N TYR A 168 2.58 -6.07 -27.28
CA TYR A 168 1.65 -6.11 -26.15
C TYR A 168 1.03 -7.49 -26.03
N TYR A 169 0.83 -7.91 -24.78
CA TYR A 169 0.26 -9.19 -24.40
C TYR A 169 -0.84 -8.98 -23.37
N SER A 170 -1.79 -9.90 -23.28
CA SER A 170 -2.82 -9.87 -22.24
C SER A 170 -2.19 -10.03 -20.86
N ALA A 171 -2.61 -9.20 -19.90
CA ALA A 171 -2.24 -9.35 -18.50
C ALA A 171 -3.39 -10.04 -17.75
N ASP A 172 -3.18 -11.29 -17.35
CA ASP A 172 -4.16 -12.07 -16.58
C ASP A 172 -4.30 -11.59 -15.13
N SER A 173 -3.39 -10.71 -14.69
CA SER A 173 -3.39 -10.09 -13.36
C SER A 173 -2.94 -8.64 -13.47
N ILE A 174 -3.54 -7.76 -12.65
CA ILE A 174 -3.12 -6.37 -12.54
C ILE A 174 -1.65 -6.22 -12.13
N ARG A 175 -1.10 -7.20 -11.41
CA ARG A 175 0.29 -7.17 -10.92
C ARG A 175 1.35 -7.30 -12.02
N ILE A 176 0.95 -7.77 -13.19
CA ILE A 176 1.84 -7.86 -14.36
C ILE A 176 1.45 -6.86 -15.44
N ALA A 177 0.38 -6.08 -15.23
CA ALA A 177 -0.08 -5.13 -16.21
C ALA A 177 0.80 -3.89 -16.21
N THR A 178 1.07 -3.36 -17.39
CA THR A 178 1.83 -2.10 -17.55
C THR A 178 0.98 -1.02 -18.17
N HIS A 179 -0.06 -1.42 -18.90
CA HIS A 179 -1.00 -0.50 -19.53
C HIS A 179 -2.46 -0.97 -19.38
N GLN A 180 -3.38 -0.03 -19.53
CA GLN A 180 -4.79 -0.29 -19.73
C GLN A 180 -5.21 0.10 -21.15
N VAL A 181 -5.96 -0.77 -21.82
CA VAL A 181 -6.55 -0.50 -23.13
C VAL A 181 -7.75 0.42 -22.96
N ILE A 182 -7.73 1.57 -23.64
CA ILE A 182 -8.78 2.59 -23.51
C ILE A 182 -9.75 2.55 -24.67
N THR A 183 -9.23 2.32 -25.87
CA THR A 183 -10.04 2.23 -27.09
C THR A 183 -9.51 1.11 -27.97
N VAL A 184 -10.41 0.44 -28.67
CA VAL A 184 -10.10 -0.57 -29.69
C VAL A 184 -10.82 -0.16 -30.97
N PRO A 185 -10.19 0.65 -31.84
CA PRO A 185 -10.82 1.11 -33.07
C PRO A 185 -11.15 -0.03 -34.04
N ASP A 186 -10.30 -1.06 -34.11
CA ASP A 186 -10.49 -2.24 -34.95
C ASP A 186 -9.70 -3.45 -34.41
N ALA A 187 -9.75 -4.58 -35.11
CA ALA A 187 -9.11 -5.83 -34.68
C ALA A 187 -7.57 -5.83 -34.72
N ASN A 188 -6.96 -4.79 -35.28
CA ASN A 188 -5.52 -4.68 -35.47
C ASN A 188 -4.94 -3.41 -34.81
N SER A 189 -5.74 -2.65 -34.08
CA SER A 189 -5.31 -1.42 -33.44
C SER A 189 -6.03 -1.16 -32.13
N PHE A 190 -5.31 -0.56 -31.19
CA PHE A 190 -5.85 -0.14 -29.91
C PHE A 190 -5.07 1.05 -29.37
N THR A 191 -5.65 1.78 -28.42
CA THR A 191 -4.94 2.79 -27.65
C THR A 191 -4.75 2.28 -26.23
N ALA A 192 -3.50 2.21 -25.78
CA ALA A 192 -3.15 1.82 -24.43
C ALA A 192 -2.57 3.01 -23.66
N LYS A 193 -2.85 3.09 -22.37
CA LYS A 193 -2.28 4.09 -21.48
C LYS A 193 -1.44 3.41 -20.42
N ILE A 194 -0.25 3.95 -20.15
CA ILE A 194 0.62 3.48 -19.06
C ILE A 194 -0.16 3.58 -17.76
N LEU A 195 -0.08 2.55 -16.93
CA LEU A 195 -0.75 2.56 -15.63
C LEU A 195 -0.13 3.62 -14.71
N GLY A 196 -0.98 4.23 -13.88
CA GLY A 196 -0.56 5.12 -12.82
C GLY A 196 -1.42 4.94 -11.58
N VAL A 197 -0.96 5.52 -10.48
CA VAL A 197 -1.65 5.50 -9.19
C VAL A 197 -1.63 6.89 -8.56
N ASP A 198 -2.75 7.29 -7.97
CA ASP A 198 -2.93 8.60 -7.32
C ASP A 198 -2.51 8.57 -5.84
N ILE A 199 -1.32 8.07 -5.53
CA ILE A 199 -0.78 8.19 -4.16
C ILE A 199 -0.37 9.64 -3.85
N PRO A 200 -0.43 10.09 -2.58
CA PRO A 200 0.14 11.36 -2.16
C PRO A 200 1.61 11.47 -2.55
N THR A 201 1.99 12.61 -3.13
CA THR A 201 3.34 12.84 -3.66
C THR A 201 4.43 12.77 -2.60
N GLU A 202 4.10 13.14 -1.37
CA GLU A 202 4.93 13.06 -0.17
C GLU A 202 5.28 11.61 0.21
N HIS A 203 4.45 10.64 -0.17
CA HIS A 203 4.64 9.23 0.13
C HIS A 203 5.27 8.46 -1.04
N PHE A 204 5.54 9.12 -2.17
CA PHE A 204 6.14 8.50 -3.36
C PHE A 204 7.44 7.75 -3.03
N PHE A 205 8.39 8.43 -2.36
CA PHE A 205 9.67 7.81 -2.01
C PHE A 205 9.53 6.65 -1.03
N ALA A 206 8.54 6.71 -0.12
CA ALA A 206 8.26 5.61 0.80
C ALA A 206 7.84 4.36 0.03
N VAL A 207 6.90 4.50 -0.92
CA VAL A 207 6.47 3.38 -1.77
C VAL A 207 7.63 2.85 -2.64
N CYS A 208 8.49 3.72 -3.17
CA CYS A 208 9.70 3.31 -3.89
C CYS A 208 10.68 2.52 -3.00
N HIS A 209 10.89 2.93 -1.75
CA HIS A 209 11.72 2.17 -0.80
C HIS A 209 11.10 0.80 -0.54
N LEU A 210 9.80 0.71 -0.30
CA LEU A 210 9.13 -0.57 -0.12
C LEU A 210 9.28 -1.48 -1.36
N ALA A 211 9.06 -0.94 -2.55
CA ALA A 211 9.23 -1.67 -3.80
C ALA A 211 10.68 -2.15 -4.01
N ALA A 212 11.67 -1.28 -3.77
CA ALA A 212 13.09 -1.64 -3.81
C ALA A 212 13.44 -2.73 -2.79
N GLY A 213 12.84 -2.66 -1.60
CA GLY A 213 12.97 -3.69 -0.57
C GLY A 213 12.47 -5.06 -1.06
N LEU A 214 11.29 -5.09 -1.69
CA LEU A 214 10.72 -6.31 -2.28
C LEU A 214 11.57 -6.85 -3.45
N SER A 215 12.09 -5.97 -4.32
CA SER A 215 13.01 -6.36 -5.39
C SER A 215 14.32 -6.92 -4.84
N CYS A 216 14.91 -6.30 -3.81
CA CYS A 216 16.09 -6.85 -3.14
C CYS A 216 15.83 -8.22 -2.48
N GLN A 217 14.63 -8.49 -1.96
CA GLN A 217 14.27 -9.83 -1.47
C GLN A 217 14.22 -10.87 -2.60
N ALA A 218 13.63 -10.50 -3.75
CA ALA A 218 13.59 -11.37 -4.92
C ALA A 218 15.00 -11.67 -5.45
N LEU A 219 15.87 -10.65 -5.53
CA LEU A 219 17.29 -10.82 -5.89
C LEU A 219 18.03 -11.74 -4.91
N ALA A 220 17.86 -11.53 -3.60
CA ALA A 220 18.48 -12.35 -2.58
C ALA A 220 18.09 -13.83 -2.72
N ALA A 221 16.81 -14.11 -2.98
CA ALA A 221 16.29 -15.45 -3.24
C ALA A 221 16.87 -16.05 -4.53
N LYS A 222 16.97 -15.26 -5.61
CA LYS A 222 17.57 -15.71 -6.88
C LYS A 222 19.04 -16.08 -6.70
N TYR A 223 19.87 -15.22 -6.09
CA TYR A 223 21.28 -15.53 -5.83
C TYR A 223 21.48 -16.71 -4.89
N ALA A 224 20.61 -16.88 -3.88
CA ALA A 224 20.66 -18.06 -3.01
C ALA A 224 20.43 -19.37 -3.79
N SER A 225 19.63 -19.33 -4.86
CA SER A 225 19.37 -20.50 -5.71
C SER A 225 20.55 -20.87 -6.64
N ILE A 226 21.33 -19.88 -7.09
CA ILE A 226 22.43 -20.06 -8.05
C ILE A 226 23.67 -20.72 -7.41
N GLY A 227 23.88 -20.55 -6.10
CA GLY A 227 25.08 -21.01 -5.38
C GLY A 227 25.31 -22.53 -5.33
N ARG A 228 24.46 -23.36 -5.95
CA ARG A 228 24.56 -24.83 -5.94
C ARG A 228 25.30 -25.44 -7.14
N SER A 229 26.10 -24.66 -7.86
CA SER A 229 26.90 -25.17 -8.98
C SER A 229 28.06 -26.05 -8.50
N LEU A 230 28.24 -27.23 -9.12
CA LEU A 230 29.18 -28.30 -8.72
C LEU A 230 30.67 -27.97 -8.89
N VAL A 231 31.03 -26.76 -9.36
CA VAL A 231 32.42 -26.35 -9.57
C VAL A 231 32.79 -25.25 -8.55
N ASN A 232 33.48 -25.69 -7.50
CA ASN A 232 33.73 -25.06 -6.19
C ASN A 232 34.43 -23.68 -6.14
N VAL A 233 34.57 -22.93 -7.25
CA VAL A 233 35.37 -21.70 -7.26
C VAL A 233 34.53 -20.41 -7.27
N ASP A 234 33.28 -20.44 -7.76
CA ASP A 234 32.43 -19.25 -7.88
C ASP A 234 31.31 -19.16 -6.81
N SER A 235 31.10 -20.20 -6.01
CA SER A 235 30.00 -20.26 -5.03
C SER A 235 30.11 -19.24 -3.89
N ALA A 236 31.34 -18.85 -3.51
CA ALA A 236 31.58 -17.90 -2.42
C ALA A 236 31.11 -16.46 -2.75
N ALA A 237 31.23 -16.03 -4.02
CA ALA A 237 30.83 -14.70 -4.44
C ALA A 237 29.30 -14.51 -4.44
N HIS A 238 28.56 -15.54 -4.88
CA HIS A 238 27.08 -15.51 -4.92
C HIS A 238 26.44 -15.51 -3.53
N MET A 239 27.04 -16.20 -2.57
CA MET A 239 26.58 -16.15 -1.17
C MET A 239 26.68 -14.75 -0.58
N SER A 240 27.78 -14.03 -0.85
CA SER A 240 27.93 -12.63 -0.39
C SER A 240 26.82 -11.76 -0.98
N LYS A 241 26.59 -11.82 -2.31
CA LYS A 241 25.54 -11.05 -2.98
C LYS A 241 24.16 -11.30 -2.38
N SER A 242 23.79 -12.56 -2.14
CA SER A 242 22.50 -12.90 -1.52
C SER A 242 22.34 -12.24 -0.15
N THR A 243 23.37 -12.29 0.70
CA THR A 243 23.33 -11.65 2.03
C THR A 243 23.31 -10.12 1.96
N ASP A 244 23.98 -9.52 0.99
CA ASP A 244 24.02 -8.06 0.83
C ASP A 244 22.66 -7.51 0.37
N TYR A 245 22.01 -8.17 -0.59
CA TYR A 245 20.65 -7.81 -0.98
C TYR A 245 19.63 -8.04 0.14
N ALA A 246 19.77 -9.10 0.94
CA ALA A 246 18.91 -9.32 2.09
C ALA A 246 19.03 -8.18 3.15
N LYS A 247 20.24 -7.65 3.37
CA LYS A 247 20.46 -6.50 4.26
C LYS A 247 19.86 -5.22 3.71
N ARG A 248 20.10 -4.91 2.43
CA ARG A 248 19.51 -3.75 1.74
C ARG A 248 17.99 -3.79 1.75
N ALA A 249 17.41 -4.98 1.53
CA ALA A 249 15.97 -5.17 1.60
C ALA A 249 15.39 -4.74 2.95
N LYS A 250 16.05 -5.15 4.04
CA LYS A 250 15.67 -4.75 5.39
C LYS A 250 15.77 -3.23 5.56
N GLU A 251 16.90 -2.64 5.18
CA GLU A 251 17.12 -1.19 5.29
C GLU A 251 16.04 -0.38 4.55
N PHE A 252 15.69 -0.76 3.32
CA PHE A 252 14.63 -0.07 2.57
C PHE A 252 13.23 -0.24 3.19
N ILE A 253 12.92 -1.42 3.73
CA ILE A 253 11.65 -1.64 4.45
C ILE A 253 11.61 -0.80 5.74
N ASP A 254 12.73 -0.69 6.45
CA ASP A 254 12.84 0.14 7.65
C ASP A 254 12.71 1.64 7.29
N LEU A 255 13.30 2.10 6.18
CA LEU A 255 13.11 3.47 5.67
C LEU A 255 11.64 3.77 5.34
N TYR A 256 10.95 2.85 4.67
CA TYR A 256 9.51 2.96 4.40
C TYR A 256 8.69 3.10 5.70
N ARG A 257 8.93 2.23 6.68
CA ARG A 257 8.22 2.24 7.96
C ARG A 257 8.48 3.52 8.75
N ASN A 258 9.72 4.00 8.75
CA ASN A 258 10.10 5.25 9.38
C ASN A 258 9.42 6.47 8.73
N GLN A 259 9.36 6.51 7.39
CA GLN A 259 8.72 7.62 6.66
C GLN A 259 7.20 7.70 6.92
N LEU A 260 6.53 6.56 7.09
CA LEU A 260 5.12 6.51 7.46
C LEU A 260 4.86 6.58 8.97
N GLY A 261 5.90 6.65 9.80
CA GLY A 261 5.76 6.64 11.25
C GLY A 261 5.24 5.33 11.84
N LEU A 262 5.25 4.22 11.08
CA LEU A 262 4.74 2.92 11.53
C LEU A 262 5.56 2.31 12.67
N ASP A 263 6.82 2.72 12.82
CA ASP A 263 7.70 2.23 13.90
C ASP A 263 7.47 2.97 15.23
N GLN A 264 6.81 4.14 15.21
CA GLN A 264 6.54 4.90 16.44
C GLN A 264 5.59 4.16 17.40
N ALA A 265 4.76 3.25 16.89
CA ALA A 265 3.89 2.43 17.73
C ALA A 265 4.66 1.49 18.68
N ASN A 266 5.89 1.10 18.31
CA ASN A 266 6.77 0.26 19.14
C ASN A 266 7.83 1.06 19.89
N ASP A 267 8.08 2.32 19.49
CA ASP A 267 9.08 3.20 20.09
C ASP A 267 8.49 4.14 21.17
N HIS A 268 7.20 3.95 21.52
CA HIS A 268 6.78 4.14 22.89
C HIS A 268 7.56 3.15 23.76
N LYS A 269 8.80 3.52 24.14
CA LYS A 269 9.42 2.99 25.35
C LYS A 269 8.31 2.94 26.40
N ALA A 270 8.00 1.74 26.89
CA ALA A 270 7.04 1.59 27.97
C ALA A 270 7.37 2.67 29.01
N ALA A 271 6.39 3.47 29.42
CA ALA A 271 6.62 4.59 30.35
C ALA A 271 7.25 4.14 31.70
N GLY A 272 7.37 2.83 31.93
CA GLY A 272 8.34 2.25 32.85
C GLY A 272 9.40 1.43 32.10
N GLU A 273 10.59 2.01 31.93
CA GLU A 273 11.82 1.23 31.79
C GLU A 273 12.17 0.75 33.21
N PHE A 274 12.15 -0.56 33.46
CA PHE A 274 12.69 -1.11 34.71
C PHE A 274 14.20 -0.88 34.68
N VAL A 275 14.64 0.24 35.24
CA VAL A 275 16.05 0.47 35.54
C VAL A 275 16.39 -0.48 36.68
N ASP A 276 17.12 -1.55 36.37
CA ASP A 276 17.68 -2.43 37.39
C ASP A 276 18.72 -1.66 38.21
N TRP A 277 18.28 -1.13 39.34
CA TRP A 277 19.14 -0.37 40.26
C TRP A 277 20.12 -1.27 41.06
N ASP A 278 20.02 -2.60 40.91
CA ASP A 278 20.87 -3.59 41.57
C ASP A 278 21.94 -4.19 40.62
N THR A 279 21.94 -3.81 39.35
CA THR A 279 23.16 -4.01 38.55
C THR A 279 24.24 -3.07 39.07
N LYS A 280 25.16 -3.65 39.85
CA LYS A 280 26.42 -3.04 40.33
C LYS A 280 26.86 -1.92 39.38
N PRO A 281 26.91 -0.67 39.84
CA PRO A 281 27.31 0.44 38.99
C PRO A 281 28.69 0.16 38.39
N GLY A 282 28.71 -0.20 37.11
CA GLY A 282 29.93 -0.25 36.31
C GLY A 282 30.37 1.17 36.03
N TYR A 283 30.72 1.94 37.07
CA TYR A 283 31.32 3.25 36.88
C TYR A 283 32.68 3.06 36.21
N PRO A 284 32.93 3.65 35.02
CA PRO A 284 34.21 3.56 34.32
C PRO A 284 35.36 4.31 35.04
N GLY A 285 35.12 4.82 36.24
CA GLY A 285 36.11 5.38 37.13
C GLY A 285 35.95 4.79 38.51
N ASN A 286 36.89 3.93 38.89
CA ASN A 286 37.03 3.25 40.18
C ASN A 286 37.26 4.26 41.32
N ARG A 287 36.30 5.14 41.62
CA ARG A 287 36.39 6.17 42.66
C ARG A 287 35.31 5.93 43.71
N ASP A 288 35.74 5.40 44.86
CA ASP A 288 34.96 5.34 46.08
C ASP A 288 34.68 6.77 46.58
N TYR A 289 33.43 7.22 46.48
CA TYR A 289 33.00 8.52 47.01
C TYR A 289 32.24 8.41 48.35
N LEU A 290 32.27 7.26 49.03
CA LEU A 290 31.52 7.04 50.29
C LEU A 290 32.36 6.97 51.56
N HIS A 291 33.68 7.16 51.47
CA HIS A 291 34.53 7.35 52.64
C HIS A 291 35.37 8.62 52.46
N HIS A 292 34.84 9.76 52.89
CA HIS A 292 35.71 10.84 53.38
C HIS A 292 36.59 10.25 54.49
N SER A 293 37.90 10.29 54.27
CA SER A 293 38.93 10.00 55.27
C SER A 293 38.87 11.07 56.36
N GLY A 294 38.04 10.81 57.37
CA GLY A 294 38.07 11.55 58.63
C GLY A 294 39.34 11.19 59.40
N GLY A 295 40.36 12.04 59.26
CA GLY A 295 41.61 11.92 59.97
C GLY A 295 41.53 12.32 61.46
N ILE A 296 42.41 11.67 62.23
CA ILE A 296 43.23 12.20 63.33
C ILE A 296 42.50 12.67 64.60
N ARG A 297 42.65 11.87 65.67
CA ARG A 297 43.53 12.20 66.81
C ARG A 297 44.28 10.96 67.27
#